data_AF-A0A525WKC6-F1
#
_entry.id   AF-A0A525WKC6-F1
#
_cell.length_a   1.000
_cell.length_b   1.000
_cell.length_c   1.000
_cell.angle_alpha   90.00
_cell.angle_beta   90.00
_cell.angle_gamma   90.00
#
_symmetry.space_group_name_H-M   'P 1'
#
loop_
_entity.id
_entity.type
_entity.pdbx_description
1 polymer ?
#
loop_
_entity_poly.entity_id
_entity_poly.type
_entity_poly.pdbx_seq_one_letter_code
_entity_poly.pdbx_strand_id
1 'polypeptide(L)'
;MHPLQTRMLSLVLSYTVMIALLLAIPVFSPLMQALDNPALSWQERAAVATDLLNLHARYWPWALGAGTVLVIHCLHSLRMVHRIAGPLYRFKQLYREIGEGNLSIRATLRPHDYLTPEADLLNRMTAQLQTRVSASKQAQTTLALDVERLKDAVARERNPTLATLVQQTEQHLASLKESLDWFKTHQG
;
A
#
# COMPACT_ATOMS: atom_id res chain seq x y z
N MET A 1 -13.84 7.91 -6.66
CA MET A 1 -12.96 7.79 -5.47
C MET A 1 -12.58 6.32 -5.31
N HIS A 2 -11.32 6.00 -5.00
CA HIS A 2 -10.87 4.61 -4.87
C HIS A 2 -11.62 3.93 -3.69
N PRO A 3 -12.04 2.65 -3.79
CA PRO A 3 -12.83 1.99 -2.73
C PRO A 3 -12.12 1.94 -1.37
N LEU A 4 -10.78 1.97 -1.36
CA LEU A 4 -10.01 2.10 -0.12
C LEU A 4 -10.19 3.48 0.54
N GLN A 5 -10.21 4.56 -0.26
CA GLN A 5 -10.36 5.92 0.27
C GLN A 5 -11.76 6.14 0.85
N THR A 6 -12.80 5.60 0.21
CA THR A 6 -14.18 5.72 0.72
C THR A 6 -14.37 4.93 2.01
N ARG A 7 -13.82 3.71 2.10
CA ARG A 7 -13.83 2.90 3.34
C ARG A 7 -13.10 3.61 4.48
N MET A 8 -11.91 4.15 4.23
CA MET A 8 -11.13 4.85 5.25
C MET A 8 -11.80 6.17 5.66
N LEU A 9 -12.38 6.92 4.72
CA LEU A 9 -13.16 8.12 5.02
C LEU A 9 -14.38 7.80 5.88
N SER A 10 -15.14 6.75 5.53
CA SER A 10 -16.29 6.33 6.33
C SER A 10 -15.90 5.91 7.74
N LEU A 11 -14.73 5.28 7.90
CA LEU A 11 -14.19 4.89 9.19
C LEU A 11 -13.80 6.10 10.04
N VAL A 12 -13.06 7.06 9.46
CA VAL A 12 -12.70 8.31 10.17
C VAL A 12 -13.94 9.09 10.57
N LEU A 13 -14.93 9.18 9.68
CA LEU A 13 -16.19 9.88 9.97
C LEU A 13 -16.98 9.18 11.07
N SER A 14 -17.08 7.84 11.04
CA SER A 14 -17.81 7.10 12.07
C SER A 14 -17.16 7.25 13.45
N TYR A 15 -15.84 7.18 13.54
CA TYR A 15 -15.12 7.46 14.79
C TYR A 15 -15.29 8.91 15.26
N THR A 16 -15.26 9.87 14.34
CA THR A 16 -15.47 11.30 14.67
C THR A 16 -16.87 11.53 15.24
N VAL A 17 -17.91 10.94 14.62
CA VAL A 17 -19.29 11.00 15.12
C VAL A 17 -19.41 10.31 16.47
N MET A 18 -18.80 9.13 16.64
CA MET A 18 -18.80 8.41 17.91
C MET A 18 -18.16 9.24 19.03
N ILE A 19 -17.02 9.88 18.79
CA ILE A 19 -16.37 10.78 19.76
C ILE A 19 -17.27 11.98 20.06
N ALA A 20 -17.87 12.60 19.05
CA ALA A 20 -18.78 13.72 19.25
C ALA A 20 -19.99 13.34 20.13
N LEU A 21 -20.58 12.15 19.91
CA LEU A 21 -21.66 11.62 20.74
C LEU A 21 -21.19 11.32 22.17
N LEU A 22 -20.01 10.70 22.34
CA LEU A 22 -19.43 10.43 23.66
C LEU A 22 -19.18 11.72 24.46
N LEU A 23 -18.87 12.82 23.79
CA LEU A 23 -18.71 14.13 24.44
C LEU A 23 -20.06 14.82 24.69
N ALA A 24 -21.01 14.72 23.77
CA ALA A 24 -22.29 15.40 23.87
C ALA A 24 -23.26 14.73 24.86
N ILE A 25 -23.41 13.41 24.81
CA ILE A 25 -24.42 12.68 25.58
C ILE A 25 -24.30 12.92 27.10
N PRO A 26 -23.11 12.80 27.73
CA PRO A 26 -22.97 13.04 29.17
C PRO A 26 -23.27 14.48 29.58
N VAL A 27 -23.10 15.44 28.67
CA VAL A 27 -23.39 16.85 28.92
C VAL A 27 -24.87 17.15 28.78
N PHE A 28 -25.52 16.70 27.71
CA PHE A 28 -26.91 17.06 27.41
C PHE A 28 -27.95 16.15 28.07
N SER A 29 -27.69 14.85 28.18
CA SER A 29 -28.66 13.88 28.69
C SER A 29 -29.16 14.16 30.12
N PRO A 30 -28.29 14.41 31.13
CA PRO A 30 -28.77 14.65 32.49
C PRO A 30 -29.61 15.95 32.61
N LEU A 31 -29.28 16.98 31.83
CA LEU A 31 -30.04 18.24 31.82
C LEU A 31 -31.43 18.06 31.22
N MET A 32 -31.57 17.28 30.13
CA MET A 32 -32.87 16.98 29.54
C MET A 32 -33.76 16.18 30.49
N GLN A 33 -33.19 15.16 31.14
CA GLN A 33 -33.93 14.36 32.12
C GLN A 33 -34.37 15.18 33.34
N ALA A 34 -33.55 16.13 33.77
CA ALA A 34 -33.90 17.03 34.86
C ALA A 34 -35.08 17.95 34.51
N LEU A 35 -35.14 18.50 33.28
CA LEU A 35 -36.26 19.36 32.86
C LEU A 35 -37.61 18.62 32.82
N ASP A 36 -37.59 17.36 32.39
CA ASP A 36 -38.80 16.54 32.26
C ASP A 36 -39.28 15.95 33.59
N ASN A 37 -38.47 16.01 34.66
CA ASN A 37 -38.76 15.33 35.92
C ASN A 37 -39.99 15.93 36.64
N PRO A 38 -41.14 15.23 36.72
CA PRO A 38 -42.38 15.71 37.36
C PRO A 38 -42.23 15.96 38.86
N ALA A 39 -41.20 15.39 39.50
CA ALA A 39 -40.97 15.57 40.93
C ALA A 39 -40.31 16.91 41.29
N LEU A 40 -39.73 17.63 40.33
CA LEU A 40 -39.12 18.94 40.57
C LEU A 40 -40.18 20.03 40.64
N SER A 41 -40.05 20.91 41.63
CA SER A 41 -40.84 22.13 41.77
C SER A 41 -40.58 23.11 40.60
N TRP A 42 -41.48 24.07 40.44
CA TRP A 42 -41.34 25.14 39.43
C TRP A 42 -40.03 25.94 39.59
N GLN A 43 -39.56 26.13 40.83
CA GLN A 43 -38.32 26.85 41.11
C GLN A 43 -37.08 26.03 40.72
N GLU A 44 -37.07 24.74 41.03
CA GLU A 44 -35.96 23.84 40.65
C GLU A 44 -35.88 23.66 39.13
N ARG A 45 -37.03 23.53 38.46
CA ARG A 45 -37.09 23.50 36.99
C ARG A 45 -36.58 24.79 36.36
N ALA A 46 -36.92 25.95 36.94
CA ALA A 46 -36.40 27.24 36.47
C ALA A 46 -34.88 27.35 36.65
N ALA A 47 -34.32 26.80 37.73
CA ALA A 47 -32.87 26.73 37.95
C ALA A 47 -32.19 25.84 36.89
N VAL A 48 -32.72 24.64 36.62
CA VAL A 48 -32.20 23.75 35.55
C VAL A 48 -32.30 24.40 34.16
N ALA A 49 -33.41 25.09 33.86
CA ALA A 49 -33.57 25.84 32.61
C ALA A 49 -32.55 26.98 32.51
N THR A 50 -32.24 27.63 33.62
CA THR A 50 -31.20 28.67 33.69
C THR A 50 -29.80 28.09 33.52
N ASP A 51 -29.52 26.91 34.09
CA ASP A 51 -28.26 26.18 33.90
C ASP A 51 -28.09 25.72 32.45
N LEU A 52 -29.16 25.24 31.81
CA LEU A 52 -29.18 24.93 30.39
C LEU A 52 -28.94 26.19 29.54
N LEU A 53 -29.59 27.29 29.90
CA LEU A 53 -29.42 28.57 29.20
C LEU A 53 -27.98 29.07 29.36
N ASN A 54 -27.37 28.92 30.55
CA ASN A 54 -25.98 29.30 30.85
C ASN A 54 -24.95 28.24 30.47
N LEU A 55 -25.38 27.12 29.89
CA LEU A 55 -24.48 26.05 29.43
C LEU A 55 -23.45 26.62 28.45
N HIS A 56 -23.86 27.56 27.58
CA HIS A 56 -22.94 28.24 26.67
C HIS A 56 -21.83 28.98 27.43
N ALA A 57 -22.12 29.71 28.51
CA ALA A 57 -21.11 30.50 29.22
C ALA A 57 -20.03 29.61 29.90
N ARG A 58 -20.43 28.46 30.43
CA ARG A 58 -19.52 27.53 31.12
C ARG A 58 -18.84 26.54 30.16
N TYR A 59 -19.55 26.05 29.15
CA TYR A 59 -19.10 24.93 28.32
C TYR A 59 -18.68 25.33 26.90
N TRP A 60 -18.98 26.54 26.39
CA TRP A 60 -18.49 27.00 25.08
C TRP A 60 -16.97 26.87 24.97
N PRO A 61 -16.13 27.31 25.94
CA PRO A 61 -14.68 27.22 25.78
C PRO A 61 -14.21 25.78 25.59
N TRP A 62 -14.84 24.85 26.32
CA TRP A 62 -14.59 23.42 26.21
C TRP A 62 -15.13 22.83 24.91
N ALA A 63 -16.32 23.24 24.47
CA ALA A 63 -16.93 22.80 23.21
C ALA A 63 -16.12 23.28 22.00
N LEU A 64 -15.61 24.51 22.02
CA LEU A 64 -14.69 25.01 21.00
C LEU A 64 -13.36 24.27 21.02
N GLY A 65 -12.82 23.99 22.21
CA GLY A 65 -11.61 23.18 22.37
C GLY A 65 -11.80 21.78 21.78
N ALA A 66 -12.89 21.10 22.15
CA ALA A 66 -13.26 19.79 21.62
C ALA A 66 -13.47 19.84 20.09
N GLY A 67 -14.16 20.84 19.57
CA GLY A 67 -14.36 21.04 18.14
C GLY A 67 -13.02 21.20 17.40
N THR A 68 -12.09 21.96 17.97
CA THR A 68 -10.74 22.15 17.41
C THR A 68 -9.96 20.84 17.39
N VAL A 69 -10.03 20.05 18.48
CA VAL A 69 -9.42 18.70 18.53
C VAL A 69 -10.02 17.78 17.46
N LEU A 70 -11.34 17.79 17.27
CA LEU A 70 -12.00 16.99 16.22
C LEU A 70 -11.57 17.41 14.81
N VAL A 71 -11.43 18.72 14.55
CA VAL A 71 -10.93 19.24 13.27
C VAL A 71 -9.49 18.79 13.04
N ILE A 72 -8.61 18.95 14.03
CA ILE A 72 -7.22 18.49 13.96
C ILE A 72 -7.15 16.99 13.72
N HIS A 73 -7.96 16.20 14.43
CA HIS A 73 -8.07 14.76 14.26
C HIS A 73 -8.47 14.37 12.83
N CYS A 74 -9.49 15.02 12.27
CA CYS A 74 -9.95 14.77 10.91
C CYS A 74 -8.87 15.12 9.88
N LEU A 75 -8.26 16.32 9.99
CA LEU A 75 -7.19 16.77 9.09
C LEU A 75 -5.97 15.85 9.15
N HIS A 76 -5.54 15.47 10.36
CA HIS A 76 -4.44 14.54 10.57
C HIS A 76 -4.75 13.18 9.94
N SER A 77 -5.93 12.62 10.20
CA SER A 77 -6.34 11.32 9.67
C SER A 77 -6.41 11.31 8.14
N LEU A 78 -6.98 12.34 7.54
CA LEU A 78 -7.01 12.49 6.07
C LEU A 78 -5.60 12.56 5.49
N ARG A 79 -4.70 13.35 6.11
CA ARG A 79 -3.31 13.48 5.66
C ARG A 79 -2.56 12.15 5.75
N MET A 80 -2.78 11.37 6.82
CA MET A 80 -2.22 10.02 6.96
C MET A 80 -2.69 9.09 5.84
N VAL A 81 -3.99 9.07 5.57
CA VAL A 81 -4.57 8.23 4.51
C VAL A 81 -3.98 8.57 3.14
N HIS A 82 -3.84 9.84 2.81
CA HIS A 82 -3.25 10.25 1.53
C HIS A 82 -1.79 9.80 1.37
N ARG A 83 -0.99 9.87 2.45
CA ARG A 83 0.43 9.45 2.47
C ARG A 83 0.64 7.93 2.43
N ILE A 84 -0.43 7.14 2.57
CA ILE A 84 -0.41 5.67 2.44
C ILE A 84 -1.04 5.23 1.13
N ALA A 85 -2.25 5.74 0.82
CA ALA A 85 -3.02 5.31 -0.34
C ALA A 85 -2.35 5.67 -1.68
N GLY A 86 -1.67 6.83 -1.75
CA GLY A 86 -0.93 7.24 -2.94
C GLY A 86 0.18 6.26 -3.32
N PRO A 87 1.14 5.99 -2.42
CA PRO A 87 2.16 4.96 -2.61
C PRO A 87 1.61 3.58 -2.95
N LEU A 88 0.55 3.14 -2.25
CA LEU A 88 -0.05 1.82 -2.46
C LEU A 88 -0.62 1.65 -3.88
N TYR A 89 -1.20 2.71 -4.43
CA TYR A 89 -1.66 2.72 -5.82
C TYR A 89 -0.49 2.54 -6.80
N ARG A 90 0.63 3.22 -6.57
CA ARG A 90 1.84 3.09 -7.40
C ARG A 90 2.44 1.69 -7.29
N PHE A 91 2.45 1.09 -6.10
CA PHE A 91 2.89 -0.29 -5.91
C PHE A 91 2.06 -1.28 -6.73
N LYS A 92 0.74 -1.09 -6.83
CA LYS A 92 -0.10 -1.96 -7.66
C LYS A 92 0.35 -1.99 -9.13
N GLN A 93 0.73 -0.84 -9.67
CA GLN A 93 1.26 -0.76 -11.04
C GLN A 93 2.63 -1.44 -11.14
N LEU A 94 3.53 -1.18 -10.19
CA LEU A 94 4.86 -1.79 -10.17
C LEU A 94 4.79 -3.31 -10.05
N TYR A 95 3.91 -3.85 -9.20
CA TYR A 95 3.71 -5.30 -9.07
C TYR A 95 3.24 -5.94 -10.37
N ARG A 96 2.37 -5.25 -11.13
CA ARG A 96 1.95 -5.72 -12.45
C ARG A 96 3.12 -5.74 -13.43
N GLU A 97 3.89 -4.66 -13.51
CA GLU A 97 5.05 -4.60 -14.40
C GLU A 97 6.12 -5.64 -14.05
N ILE A 98 6.39 -5.86 -12.75
CA ILE A 98 7.28 -6.94 -12.29
C ILE A 98 6.71 -8.31 -12.67
N GLY A 99 5.40 -8.51 -12.50
CA GLY A 99 4.70 -9.74 -12.90
C GLY A 99 4.68 -9.98 -14.40
N GLU A 100 4.85 -8.94 -15.22
CA GLU A 100 5.04 -8.99 -16.67
C GLU A 100 6.53 -9.17 -17.07
N GLY A 101 7.40 -9.45 -16.10
CA GLY A 101 8.82 -9.73 -16.32
C GLY A 101 9.71 -8.49 -16.34
N ASN A 102 9.19 -7.29 -16.05
CA ASN A 102 9.99 -6.08 -16.00
C ASN A 102 10.73 -5.92 -14.67
N LEU A 103 12.00 -6.30 -14.63
CA LEU A 103 12.84 -6.24 -13.43
C LEU A 103 13.70 -4.97 -13.35
N SER A 104 13.67 -4.11 -14.38
CA SER A 104 14.46 -2.87 -14.41
C SER A 104 13.79 -1.70 -13.69
N ILE A 105 12.50 -1.81 -13.38
CA ILE A 105 11.74 -0.75 -12.71
C ILE A 105 12.12 -0.61 -11.24
N ARG A 106 11.97 0.61 -10.73
CA ARG A 106 12.23 0.96 -9.33
C ARG A 106 11.09 1.78 -8.75
N ALA A 107 10.72 1.47 -7.52
CA ALA A 107 9.78 2.22 -6.73
C ALA A 107 10.45 3.50 -6.20
N THR A 108 9.90 4.67 -6.52
CA THR A 108 10.32 5.96 -5.99
C THR A 108 9.14 6.64 -5.33
N LEU A 109 9.19 6.90 -4.02
CA LEU A 109 8.12 7.57 -3.28
C LEU A 109 8.49 9.00 -2.92
N ARG A 110 7.50 9.82 -2.55
CA ARG A 110 7.75 11.21 -2.17
C ARG A 110 8.41 11.23 -0.78
N PRO A 111 9.21 12.26 -0.46
CA PRO A 111 9.71 12.46 0.90
C PRO A 111 8.54 12.47 1.87
N HIS A 112 8.65 11.71 2.96
CA HIS A 112 7.62 11.52 3.98
C HIS A 112 6.43 10.63 3.56
N ASP A 113 6.44 9.90 2.45
CA ASP A 113 5.44 8.83 2.31
C ASP A 113 5.70 7.73 3.37
N TYR A 114 4.63 7.09 3.87
CA TYR A 114 4.78 6.09 4.96
C TYR A 114 5.41 4.79 4.48
N LEU A 115 5.26 4.48 3.18
CA LEU A 115 5.66 3.19 2.60
C LEU A 115 7.07 3.21 1.99
N THR A 116 7.92 4.17 2.37
CA THR A 116 9.31 4.26 1.88
C THR A 116 10.14 3.02 2.21
N PRO A 117 10.10 2.45 3.45
CA PRO A 117 10.82 1.21 3.75
C PRO A 117 10.40 0.04 2.85
N GLU A 118 9.10 -0.07 2.54
CA GLU A 118 8.55 -1.09 1.67
C GLU A 118 8.99 -0.88 0.21
N ALA A 119 9.09 0.37 -0.24
CA ALA A 119 9.65 0.70 -1.55
C ALA A 119 11.12 0.28 -1.65
N ASP A 120 11.90 0.51 -0.59
CA ASP A 120 13.31 0.11 -0.55
C ASP A 120 13.48 -1.41 -0.56
N LEU A 121 12.66 -2.14 0.20
CA LEU A 121 12.64 -3.60 0.18
C LEU A 121 12.26 -4.14 -1.20
N LEU A 122 11.23 -3.56 -1.83
CA LEU A 122 10.81 -3.92 -3.19
C LEU A 122 11.94 -3.70 -4.19
N ASN A 123 12.64 -2.56 -4.11
CA ASN A 123 13.78 -2.24 -4.97
C ASN A 123 14.96 -3.21 -4.78
N ARG A 124 15.26 -3.60 -3.54
CA ARG A 124 16.30 -4.59 -3.25
C ARG A 124 15.94 -5.95 -3.83
N MET A 125 14.70 -6.38 -3.66
CA MET A 125 14.21 -7.64 -4.19
C MET A 125 14.28 -7.67 -5.72
N THR A 126 13.77 -6.65 -6.41
CA THR A 126 13.81 -6.59 -7.88
C THR A 126 15.23 -6.49 -8.42
N ALA A 127 16.12 -5.76 -7.74
CA ALA A 127 17.53 -5.70 -8.09
C ALA A 127 18.20 -7.08 -7.97
N GLN A 128 17.96 -7.81 -6.89
CA GLN A 128 18.50 -9.16 -6.72
C GLN A 128 18.00 -10.13 -7.79
N LEU A 129 16.70 -10.10 -8.10
CA LEU A 129 16.13 -10.90 -9.19
C LEU A 129 16.76 -10.54 -10.54
N GLN A 130 16.89 -9.25 -10.83
CA GLN A 130 17.53 -8.77 -12.05
C GLN A 130 18.97 -9.28 -12.17
N THR A 131 19.77 -9.23 -11.11
CA THR A 131 21.15 -9.75 -11.09
C THR A 131 21.17 -11.25 -11.38
N ARG A 132 20.29 -12.03 -10.75
CA ARG A 132 20.22 -13.49 -10.96
C ARG A 132 19.83 -13.84 -12.40
N VAL A 133 18.80 -13.19 -12.95
CA VAL A 133 18.37 -13.40 -14.34
C VAL A 133 19.47 -13.00 -15.32
N SER A 134 20.15 -11.88 -15.08
CA SER A 134 21.25 -11.41 -15.94
C SER A 134 22.42 -12.41 -15.94
N ALA A 135 22.77 -12.96 -14.77
CA ALA A 135 23.78 -14.01 -14.67
C ALA A 135 23.35 -15.29 -15.42
N SER A 136 22.09 -15.71 -15.31
CA SER A 136 21.56 -16.85 -16.06
C SER A 136 21.60 -16.63 -17.58
N LYS A 137 21.30 -15.41 -18.07
CA LYS A 137 21.44 -15.05 -19.50
C LYS A 137 22.89 -15.19 -19.98
N GLN A 138 23.84 -14.71 -19.19
CA GLN A 138 25.26 -14.82 -19.51
C GLN A 138 25.75 -16.28 -19.53
N ALA A 139 25.32 -17.09 -18.56
CA ALA A 139 25.62 -18.52 -18.53
C ALA A 139 25.01 -19.26 -19.73
N GLN A 140 23.76 -18.97 -20.07
CA GLN A 140 23.09 -19.52 -21.26
C GLN A 140 23.84 -19.17 -22.54
N THR A 141 24.31 -17.93 -22.68
CA THR A 141 25.10 -17.50 -23.86
C THR A 141 26.42 -18.26 -23.95
N THR A 142 27.09 -18.46 -22.81
CA THR A 142 28.36 -19.22 -22.76
C THR A 142 28.14 -20.69 -23.14
N LEU A 143 27.10 -21.33 -22.59
CA LEU A 143 26.74 -22.70 -22.92
C LEU A 143 26.37 -22.87 -24.41
N ALA A 144 25.69 -21.89 -25.00
CA ALA A 144 25.38 -21.93 -26.43
C ALA A 144 26.64 -21.92 -27.31
N LEU A 145 27.67 -21.14 -26.94
CA LEU A 145 28.96 -21.15 -27.64
C LEU A 145 29.69 -22.48 -27.48
N ASP A 146 29.63 -23.10 -26.30
CA ASP A 146 30.27 -24.40 -26.06
C ASP A 146 29.58 -25.55 -26.81
N VAL A 147 28.24 -25.50 -26.94
CA VAL A 147 27.49 -26.47 -27.75
C VAL A 147 27.81 -26.33 -29.24
N GLU A 148 27.96 -25.11 -29.76
CA GLU A 148 28.37 -24.90 -31.17
C GLU A 148 29.78 -25.47 -31.43
N ARG A 149 30.73 -25.27 -30.49
CA ARG A 149 32.06 -25.90 -30.58
C ARG A 149 31.97 -27.44 -30.54
N LEU A 150 31.10 -27.98 -29.69
CA LEU A 150 30.91 -29.43 -29.56
C LEU A 150 30.32 -30.03 -30.85
N LYS A 151 29.38 -29.33 -31.48
CA LYS A 151 28.78 -29.70 -32.77
C LYS A 151 29.84 -29.82 -33.87
N ASP A 152 30.74 -28.85 -33.97
CA ASP A 152 31.85 -28.89 -34.93
C ASP A 152 32.79 -30.08 -34.69
N ALA A 153 33.02 -30.46 -33.43
CA ALA A 153 33.83 -31.63 -33.08
C ALA A 153 33.11 -32.95 -33.41
N VAL A 154 31.84 -33.08 -33.05
CA VAL A 154 31.02 -34.27 -33.28
C VAL A 154 30.78 -34.53 -34.77
N ALA A 155 30.68 -33.47 -35.59
CA ALA A 155 30.55 -33.60 -37.05
C ALA A 155 31.71 -34.40 -37.68
N ARG A 156 32.88 -34.42 -37.04
CA ARG A 156 34.06 -35.18 -37.49
C ARG A 156 34.00 -36.67 -37.14
N GLU A 157 33.29 -37.04 -36.08
CA GLU A 157 33.25 -38.40 -35.55
C GLU A 157 32.16 -39.30 -36.19
N ARG A 158 31.23 -38.72 -36.97
CA ARG A 158 30.12 -39.44 -37.65
C ARG A 158 29.28 -40.33 -36.71
N ASN A 159 29.19 -39.97 -35.43
CA ASN A 159 28.36 -40.68 -34.45
C ASN A 159 26.93 -40.09 -34.44
N PRO A 160 25.91 -40.84 -34.91
CA PRO A 160 24.54 -40.33 -35.01
C PRO A 160 23.92 -40.04 -33.64
N THR A 161 24.27 -40.80 -32.59
CA THR A 161 23.75 -40.58 -31.24
C THR A 161 24.27 -39.28 -30.65
N LEU A 162 25.56 -38.99 -30.82
CA LEU A 162 26.15 -37.72 -30.37
C LEU A 162 25.55 -36.53 -31.13
N ALA A 163 25.33 -36.67 -32.44
CA ALA A 163 24.68 -35.64 -33.23
C ALA A 163 23.25 -35.34 -32.73
N THR A 164 22.46 -36.38 -32.42
CA THR A 164 21.11 -36.18 -31.87
C THR A 164 21.12 -35.52 -30.48
N LEU A 165 22.08 -35.86 -29.62
CA LEU A 165 22.18 -35.29 -28.27
C LEU A 165 22.56 -33.80 -28.31
N VAL A 166 23.49 -33.43 -29.20
CA VAL A 166 23.86 -32.03 -29.45
C VAL A 166 22.65 -31.24 -29.94
N GLN A 167 21.90 -31.78 -30.91
CA GLN A 167 20.70 -31.13 -31.45
C GLN A 167 19.61 -30.94 -30.39
N GLN A 168 19.39 -31.92 -29.51
CA GLN A 168 18.46 -31.78 -28.37
C GLN A 168 18.92 -30.70 -27.39
N THR A 169 20.24 -30.63 -27.12
CA THR A 169 20.81 -29.63 -26.22
C THR A 169 20.67 -28.22 -26.79
N GLU A 170 20.87 -28.04 -28.11
CA GLU A 170 20.60 -26.77 -28.80
C GLU A 170 19.13 -26.34 -28.64
N GLN A 171 18.19 -27.27 -28.83
CA GLN A 171 16.75 -26.99 -28.66
C GLN A 171 16.41 -26.58 -27.23
N HIS A 172 16.97 -27.25 -26.21
CA HIS A 172 16.79 -26.87 -24.81
C HIS A 172 17.39 -25.50 -24.50
N LEU A 173 18.57 -25.17 -25.05
CA LEU A 173 19.19 -23.86 -24.88
C LEU A 173 18.40 -22.74 -25.57
N ALA A 174 17.77 -23.02 -26.72
CA ALA A 174 16.89 -22.08 -27.40
C ALA A 174 15.62 -21.79 -26.58
N SER A 175 14.98 -22.83 -26.03
CA SER A 175 13.82 -22.66 -25.14
C SER A 175 14.17 -21.94 -23.83
N LEU A 176 15.34 -22.23 -23.25
CA LEU A 176 15.85 -21.51 -22.09
C LEU A 176 16.11 -20.03 -22.42
N LYS A 177 16.67 -19.74 -23.59
CA LYS A 177 16.88 -18.36 -24.06
C LYS A 177 15.57 -17.60 -24.15
N GLU A 178 14.56 -18.17 -24.79
CA GLU A 178 13.23 -17.57 -24.91
C GLU A 178 12.63 -17.25 -23.54
N SER A 179 12.73 -18.20 -22.60
CA SER A 179 12.23 -18.04 -21.23
C SER A 179 12.97 -16.94 -20.46
N LEU A 180 14.29 -16.82 -20.63
CA LEU A 180 15.09 -15.78 -19.99
C LEU A 180 14.87 -14.41 -20.63
N ASP A 181 14.71 -14.35 -21.96
CA ASP A 181 14.49 -13.11 -22.72
C ASP A 181 13.13 -12.48 -22.43
N TRP A 182 12.14 -13.26 -21.98
CA TRP A 182 10.88 -12.74 -21.43
C TRP A 182 11.10 -11.73 -20.30
N PHE A 183 12.12 -11.94 -19.46
CA PHE A 183 12.46 -11.00 -18.38
C PHE A 183 13.27 -9.81 -18.92
N LYS A 184 12.71 -8.60 -18.76
CA LYS A 184 13.42 -7.35 -19.06
C LYS A 184 14.36 -7.04 -17.91
N THR A 185 15.64 -7.19 -18.20
CA THR A 185 16.76 -6.78 -17.35
C THR A 185 17.43 -5.59 -18.02
N HIS A 186 17.77 -4.52 -17.29
CA HIS A 186 18.64 -3.49 -17.86
C HIS A 186 19.98 -4.16 -18.22
N GLN A 187 20.31 -4.19 -19.50
CA GLN A 187 21.65 -4.44 -20.02
C GLN A 187 21.99 -3.22 -20.87
N GLY A 188 22.98 -2.43 -20.44
CA GLY A 188 23.42 -1.20 -21.12
C GLY A 188 22.40 -0.09 -20.99
#